data_AF-A0A2E7SF78-F1
#
_entry.id   AF-A0A2E7SF78-F1
#
_cell.length_a   1.000
_cell.length_b   1.000
_cell.length_c   1.000
_cell.angle_alpha   90.00
_cell.angle_beta   90.00
_cell.angle_gamma   90.00
#
_symmetry.space_group_name_H-M   'P 1'
#
loop_
_entity.id
_entity.type
_entity.pdbx_description
1 polymer ?
#
loop_
_entity_poly.entity_id
_entity_poly.type
_entity_poly.pdbx_seq_one_letter_code
_entity_poly.pdbx_strand_id
1 'polypeptide(L)'
;TFTRKAGTKVPDDPALAGLSGEQQAVVRRIASQIKSEINLERLQQQLQTMEAQLGQADGKQQGLMKIIMVKVAERIAELSK
;
A
#
# COMPACT_ATOMS: atom_id res chain seq x y z
N THR A 1 -2.46 -30.47 -20.66
CA THR A 1 -1.61 -29.90 -19.61
C THR A 1 -1.59 -28.39 -19.76
N PHE A 2 -2.26 -27.65 -18.87
CA PHE A 2 -2.32 -26.19 -18.93
C PHE A 2 -1.12 -25.59 -18.20
N THR A 3 -0.14 -25.10 -18.95
CA THR A 3 1.03 -24.42 -18.41
C THR A 3 0.61 -23.01 -17.95
N ARG A 4 0.46 -22.81 -16.64
CA ARG A 4 0.19 -21.49 -16.06
C ARG A 4 1.39 -20.59 -16.36
N LYS A 5 1.20 -19.54 -17.15
CA LYS A 5 2.22 -18.49 -17.36
C LYS A 5 2.68 -18.01 -15.98
N ALA A 6 3.99 -18.03 -15.75
CA ALA A 6 4.59 -17.48 -14.55
C ALA A 6 4.12 -16.02 -14.45
N GLY A 7 3.20 -15.76 -13.52
CA GLY A 7 2.80 -14.40 -13.20
C GLY A 7 4.07 -13.65 -12.84
N THR A 8 4.31 -12.53 -13.51
CA THR A 8 5.38 -11.59 -13.22
C THR A 8 5.54 -11.52 -11.70
N LYS A 9 6.66 -12.02 -11.15
CA LYS A 9 6.99 -11.78 -9.75
C LYS A 9 7.12 -10.27 -9.62
N VAL A 10 6.04 -9.61 -9.20
CA VAL A 10 6.10 -8.25 -8.69
C VAL A 10 7.19 -8.30 -7.62
N PRO A 11 8.19 -7.41 -7.67
CA PRO A 11 9.27 -7.41 -6.70
C PRO A 11 8.67 -7.56 -5.31
N ASP A 12 9.14 -8.55 -4.55
CA ASP A 12 8.68 -8.73 -3.18
C ASP A 12 9.16 -7.49 -2.42
N ASP A 13 8.24 -6.56 -2.22
CA ASP A 13 8.47 -5.38 -1.41
C ASP A 13 8.86 -5.88 -0.01
N PRO A 14 10.08 -5.57 0.47
CA PRO A 14 10.54 -6.04 1.77
C PRO A 14 9.60 -5.65 2.91
N ALA A 15 8.85 -4.55 2.76
CA ALA A 15 7.84 -4.11 3.73
C ALA A 15 6.66 -5.10 3.85
N LEU A 16 6.42 -5.92 2.82
CA LEU A 16 5.35 -6.93 2.79
C LEU A 16 5.78 -8.29 3.36
N ALA A 17 7.07 -8.52 3.57
CA ALA A 17 7.61 -9.83 3.95
C ALA A 17 7.08 -10.35 5.30
N GLY A 18 6.69 -9.45 6.22
CA GLY A 18 6.10 -9.79 7.52
C GLY A 18 4.58 -10.01 7.51
N LEU A 19 3.91 -9.85 6.36
CA LEU A 19 2.46 -9.98 6.24
C LEU A 19 2.06 -11.37 5.74
N SER A 20 0.85 -11.82 6.12
CA SER A 20 0.26 -13.04 5.53
C SER A 20 0.01 -12.84 4.03
N GLY A 21 -0.05 -13.93 3.24
CA GLY A 21 -0.27 -13.84 1.79
C GLY A 21 -1.55 -13.08 1.41
N GLU A 22 -2.60 -13.18 2.22
CA GLU A 22 -3.84 -12.41 2.05
C GLU A 22 -3.62 -10.91 2.29
N GLN A 23 -2.94 -10.56 3.38
CA GLN A 23 -2.60 -9.17 3.69
C GLN A 23 -1.71 -8.57 2.60
N GLN A 24 -0.73 -9.32 2.09
CA GLN A 24 0.10 -8.90 0.97
C GLN A 24 -0.74 -8.64 -0.28
N ALA A 25 -1.71 -9.51 -0.61
CA ALA A 25 -2.60 -9.31 -1.75
C ALA A 25 -3.45 -8.04 -1.60
N VAL A 26 -3.94 -7.77 -0.38
CA VAL A 26 -4.67 -6.53 -0.05
C VAL A 26 -3.79 -5.31 -0.26
N VAL A 27 -2.57 -5.28 0.30
CA VAL A 27 -1.66 -4.14 0.12
C VAL A 27 -1.30 -3.95 -1.34
N ARG A 28 -1.01 -5.02 -2.10
CA ARG A 28 -0.69 -4.93 -3.53
C ARG A 28 -1.84 -4.30 -4.33
N ARG A 29 -3.10 -4.67 -4.02
CA ARG A 29 -4.28 -4.06 -4.64
C ARG A 29 -4.37 -2.57 -4.31
N ILE A 30 -4.24 -2.21 -3.03
CA ILE A 30 -4.32 -0.82 -2.57
C ILE A 30 -3.18 0.01 -3.17
N ALA A 31 -1.95 -0.50 -3.17
CA ALA A 31 -0.80 0.17 -3.78
C ALA A 31 -1.00 0.42 -5.28
N SER A 32 -1.64 -0.52 -5.98
CA SER A 32 -1.98 -0.34 -7.40
C SER A 32 -3.00 0.79 -7.60
N GLN A 33 -3.98 0.91 -6.70
CA GLN A 33 -4.96 2.00 -6.72
C GLN A 33 -4.30 3.35 -6.41
N ILE A 34 -3.47 3.41 -5.37
CA ILE A 34 -2.70 4.62 -5.01
C ILE A 34 -1.85 5.08 -6.19
N LYS A 35 -1.14 4.15 -6.86
CA LYS A 35 -0.31 4.47 -8.02
C LYS A 35 -1.12 5.06 -9.19
N SER A 36 -2.38 4.66 -9.34
CA SER A 36 -3.27 5.22 -10.37
C SER A 36 -3.90 6.56 -9.99
N GLU A 37 -3.84 6.95 -8.71
CA GLU A 37 -4.33 8.25 -8.25
C GLU A 37 -3.39 9.36 -8.71
N ILE A 38 -3.99 10.44 -9.19
CA ILE A 38 -3.30 11.64 -9.71
C ILE A 38 -3.67 12.89 -8.93
N ASN A 39 -4.74 12.84 -8.13
CA ASN A 39 -5.18 13.94 -7.31
C ASN A 39 -4.32 14.00 -6.03
N LEU A 40 -3.40 14.97 -6.00
CA LEU A 40 -2.49 15.20 -4.89
C LEU A 40 -3.22 15.53 -3.58
N GLU A 41 -4.23 16.41 -3.62
CA GLU A 41 -5.00 16.81 -2.44
C GLU A 41 -5.72 15.61 -1.81
N ARG A 42 -6.29 14.75 -2.67
CA ARG A 42 -6.96 13.53 -2.21
C ARG A 42 -5.98 12.57 -1.53
N LEU A 43 -4.78 12.40 -2.07
CA LEU A 43 -3.74 11.56 -1.45
C LEU A 43 -3.28 12.13 -0.11
N GLN A 44 -3.11 13.45 -0.01
CA GLN A 44 -2.75 14.11 1.24
C GLN A 44 -3.84 13.95 2.31
N GLN A 45 -5.11 14.14 1.95
CA GLN A 45 -6.24 13.90 2.85
C GLN A 45 -6.32 12.43 3.30
N GLN A 46 -6.06 11.49 2.37
CA GLN A 46 -6.00 10.08 2.70
C GLN A 46 -4.89 9.80 3.72
N LEU A 47 -3.69 10.34 3.51
CA LEU A 47 -2.57 10.16 4.43
C LEU A 47 -2.89 10.70 5.84
N GLN A 48 -3.40 11.93 5.93
CA GLN A 48 -3.80 12.54 7.21
C GLN A 48 -4.87 11.72 7.93
N THR A 49 -5.87 11.21 7.19
CA THR A 49 -6.91 10.36 7.75
C THR A 49 -6.32 9.08 8.34
N MET A 50 -5.38 8.46 7.63
CA MET A 50 -4.71 7.24 8.09
C MET A 50 -3.81 7.50 9.31
N GLU A 51 -3.11 8.64 9.36
CA GLU A 51 -2.32 9.07 10.53
C GLU A 51 -3.18 9.23 11.78
N ALA A 52 -4.35 9.88 11.65
CA ALA A 52 -5.29 10.06 12.76
C ALA A 52 -5.84 8.73 13.29
N GLN A 53 -6.08 7.78 12.40
CA GLN A 53 -6.61 6.45 12.75
C GLN A 53 -5.53 5.50 13.28
N LEU A 54 -4.25 5.76 12.98
CA LEU A 54 -3.15 4.86 13.35
C LEU A 54 -3.06 4.65 14.87
N GLY A 55 -3.29 5.70 15.67
CA GLY A 55 -3.28 5.62 17.13
C GLY A 55 -4.44 4.81 17.73
N GLN A 56 -5.49 4.56 16.95
CA GLN A 56 -6.68 3.82 17.37
C GLN A 56 -6.70 2.37 16.88
N ALA A 57 -5.86 2.04 15.89
CA ALA A 57 -5.77 0.71 15.31
C ALA A 57 -5.05 -0.27 16.26
N ASP A 58 -5.43 -1.55 16.21
CA ASP A 58 -4.70 -2.62 16.90
C ASP A 58 -3.31 -2.85 16.26
N GLY A 59 -2.39 -3.53 16.96
CA GLY A 59 -1.00 -3.68 16.51
C GLY A 59 -0.85 -4.33 15.11
N LYS A 60 -1.76 -5.24 14.73
CA LYS A 60 -1.76 -5.89 13.42
C LYS A 60 -2.26 -4.94 12.33
N GLN A 61 -3.31 -4.18 12.61
CA GLN A 61 -3.85 -3.16 11.73
C GLN A 61 -2.87 -1.99 11.57
N GLN A 62 -2.18 -1.58 12.65
CA GLN A 62 -1.15 -0.55 12.60
C GLN A 62 -0.02 -0.91 11.64
N GLY A 63 0.47 -2.16 11.69
CA GLY A 63 1.51 -2.63 10.77
C GLY A 63 1.07 -2.51 9.30
N LEU A 64 -0.15 -2.96 9.00
CA LEU A 64 -0.73 -2.86 7.66
C LEU A 64 -0.92 -1.40 7.21
N MET A 65 -1.48 -0.56 8.08
CA MET A 65 -1.72 0.86 7.80
C MET A 65 -0.42 1.60 7.54
N LYS A 66 0.64 1.37 8.33
CA LYS A 66 1.96 1.98 8.12
C LYS A 66 2.51 1.69 6.73
N ILE A 67 2.37 0.45 6.25
CA ILE A 67 2.83 0.09 4.90
C ILE A 67 2.05 0.86 3.84
N ILE A 68 0.72 0.94 3.97
CA ILE A 68 -0.13 1.67 3.01
C ILE A 68 0.19 3.17 3.05
N MET A 69 0.40 3.76 4.23
CA MET A 69 0.78 5.16 4.40
C MET A 69 2.10 5.49 3.67
N VAL A 70 3.10 4.60 3.75
CA VAL A 70 4.35 4.76 2.99
C VAL A 70 4.06 4.80 1.49
N LYS A 71 3.17 3.95 0.97
CA LYS A 71 2.79 3.97 -0.47
C LYS A 71 2.07 5.24 -0.88
N VAL A 72 1.21 5.80 -0.02
CA VAL A 72 0.57 7.09 -0.27
C VAL A 72 1.62 8.20 -0.29
N ALA A 73 2.54 8.23 0.68
CA ALA A 73 3.62 9.22 0.75
C ALA A 73 4.57 9.15 -0.45
N GLU A 74 4.95 7.93 -0.88
CA GLU A 74 5.73 7.71 -2.11
C GLU A 74 5.02 8.35 -3.32
N ARG A 75 3.71 8.12 -3.47
CA ARG A 75 2.95 8.67 -4.58
C ARG A 75 2.81 10.18 -4.54
N ILE A 76 2.58 10.76 -3.36
CA ILE A 76 2.58 12.22 -3.15
C ILE A 76 3.93 12.79 -3.60
N ALA A 77 5.03 12.18 -3.17
CA ALA A 77 6.39 12.61 -3.53
C ALA A 77 6.72 12.42 -5.03
N GLU A 78 6.08 11.47 -5.72
CA GLU A 78 6.17 11.34 -7.17
C GLU A 78 5.43 12.47 -7.90
N LEU A 79 4.25 12.85 -7.41
CA LEU A 79 3.39 13.87 -8.03
C LEU A 79 3.82 15.31 -7.72
N SER A 80 4.61 15.53 -6.66
CA SER A 80 5.11 16.85 -6.25
C SER A 80 6.49 17.21 -6.83
N LYS A 81 7.04 16.37 -7.70
CA LYS A 81 8.28 16.61 -8.45
C LYS A 81 7.99 17.28 -9.79
#